data_AF-U5S579-F1
#
_entry.id   AF-U5S579-F1
#
_cell.length_a   1.000
_cell.length_b   1.000
_cell.length_c   1.000
_cell.angle_alpha   90.00
_cell.angle_beta   90.00
_cell.angle_gamma   90.00
#
_symmetry.space_group_name_H-M   'P 1'
#
loop_
_entity.id
_entity.type
_entity.pdbx_description
1 polymer ?
#
loop_
_entity_poly.entity_id
_entity_poly.type
_entity_poly.pdbx_seq_one_letter_code
_entity_poly.pdbx_strand_id
1 'polypeptide(L)'
;VIKEPLKVKDPKETSKLIKKMAGLFGGTLVGITKVNPRWILGWGGGVDPRMLPILAAVGIDPITPRGVRGGPIDIPDWWQYAIVIAVPHEPNLIEATPLFYSPFEAYTRSG
;
A
#
# COMPACT_ATOMS: atom_id res chain seq x y z
N VAL A 1 -13.11 -4.98 15.52
CA VAL A 1 -14.02 -3.84 15.81
C VAL A 1 -13.57 -2.66 14.97
N ILE A 2 -14.36 -2.27 13.96
CA ILE A 2 -14.12 -1.05 13.18
C ILE A 2 -14.47 0.11 14.12
N LYS A 3 -13.46 0.86 14.57
CA LYS A 3 -13.66 2.07 15.37
C LYS A 3 -14.04 3.21 14.43
N GLU A 4 -14.94 4.08 14.89
CA GLU A 4 -15.35 5.27 14.14
C GLU A 4 -14.12 6.12 13.73
N PRO A 5 -14.14 6.73 12.54
CA PRO A 5 -13.02 7.53 12.06
C PRO A 5 -12.80 8.72 12.99
N LEU A 6 -11.58 8.84 13.52
CA LEU A 6 -11.18 10.01 14.28
C LEU A 6 -11.24 11.25 13.36
N LYS A 7 -11.94 12.28 13.80
CA LYS A 7 -11.95 13.56 13.08
C LYS A 7 -10.55 14.16 13.09
N VAL A 8 -10.06 14.47 11.90
CA VAL A 8 -8.85 15.28 11.73
C VAL A 8 -9.11 16.65 12.33
N LYS A 9 -8.33 17.03 13.34
CA LYS A 9 -8.48 18.31 14.04
C LYS A 9 -8.13 19.48 13.11
N ASP A 10 -6.94 19.44 12.55
CA ASP A 10 -6.44 20.41 11.55
C ASP A 10 -5.78 19.66 10.39
N PRO A 11 -6.39 19.68 9.19
CA PRO A 11 -5.81 19.07 7.99
C PRO A 11 -4.43 19.61 7.61
N LYS A 12 -4.15 20.89 7.86
CA LYS A 12 -2.89 21.53 7.50
C LYS A 12 -1.75 20.97 8.35
N GLU A 13 -1.91 20.94 9.67
CA GLU A 13 -0.91 20.35 10.57
C GLU A 13 -0.81 18.84 10.41
N THR A 14 -1.92 18.16 10.15
CA THR A 14 -1.91 16.71 9.86
C THR A 14 -1.11 16.41 8.58
N SER A 15 -1.28 17.21 7.53
CA SER A 15 -0.51 17.04 6.29
C SER A 15 0.99 17.24 6.50
N LYS A 16 1.38 18.20 7.35
CA LYS A 16 2.78 18.42 7.72
C LYS A 16 3.35 17.23 8.50
N LEU A 17 2.59 16.72 9.46
CA LEU A 17 2.99 15.55 10.24
C LEU A 17 3.18 14.33 9.34
N ILE A 18 2.20 14.02 8.48
CA ILE A 18 2.29 12.90 7.52
C ILE A 18 3.54 13.02 6.64
N LYS A 19 3.80 14.20 6.08
CA LYS A 19 4.98 14.43 5.24
C LYS A 19 6.29 14.27 6.01
N LYS A 20 6.36 14.73 7.27
CA LYS A 20 7.52 14.51 8.15
C LYS A 20 7.74 13.02 8.44
N MET A 21 6.68 12.29 8.76
CA MET A 21 6.76 10.84 9.01
C MET A 21 7.21 10.09 7.77
N ALA A 22 6.65 10.41 6.60
CA ALA A 22 7.03 9.77 5.35
C ALA A 22 8.50 10.05 4.98
N GLY A 23 9.02 11.25 5.26
CA GLY A 23 10.45 11.54 5.15
C GLY A 23 11.31 10.74 6.12
N LEU A 24 10.87 10.55 7.37
CA LEU A 24 11.56 9.72 8.37
C LEU A 24 11.69 8.25 7.92
N PHE A 25 10.66 7.73 7.25
CA PHE A 25 10.63 6.35 6.74
C PHE A 25 11.21 6.19 5.32
N GLY A 26 12.02 7.13 4.85
CA GLY A 26 12.77 6.98 3.59
C GLY A 26 12.05 7.42 2.32
N GLY A 27 10.86 8.01 2.43
CA GLY A 27 10.18 8.66 1.31
C GLY A 27 10.91 9.93 0.88
N THR A 28 11.33 10.00 -0.38
CA THR A 28 12.01 11.20 -0.92
C THR A 28 11.02 12.24 -1.43
N LEU A 29 9.89 11.80 -2.01
CA LEU A 29 8.78 12.67 -2.39
C LEU A 29 7.48 12.14 -1.79
N VAL A 30 6.65 13.05 -1.28
CA VAL A 30 5.39 12.71 -0.60
C VAL A 30 4.27 13.61 -1.08
N GLY A 31 3.25 13.01 -1.68
CA GLY A 31 2.03 13.66 -2.15
C GLY A 31 0.81 13.22 -1.36
N ILE A 32 -0.17 14.10 -1.20
CA ILE A 32 -1.48 13.78 -0.62
C ILE A 32 -2.52 14.28 -1.61
N THR A 33 -3.43 13.41 -2.03
CA THR A 33 -4.50 13.74 -3.00
C THR A 33 -5.81 13.08 -2.60
N LYS A 34 -6.93 13.56 -3.16
CA LYS A 34 -8.21 12.86 -3.00
C LYS A 34 -8.16 11.52 -3.73
N VAL A 35 -8.73 10.49 -3.12
CA VAL A 35 -8.88 9.19 -3.75
C VAL A 35 -9.80 9.35 -4.96
N ASN A 36 -9.34 8.88 -6.13
CA ASN A 36 -10.19 8.75 -7.30
C ASN A 36 -10.51 7.25 -7.47
N PRO A 37 -11.78 6.83 -7.26
CA PRO A 37 -12.19 5.43 -7.29
C PRO A 37 -11.86 4.68 -8.57
N ARG A 38 -11.72 5.40 -9.70
CA ARG A 38 -11.41 4.78 -11.01
C ARG A 38 -10.03 4.13 -11.07
N TRP A 39 -9.11 4.55 -10.21
CA TRP A 39 -7.75 4.00 -10.16
C TRP A 39 -7.63 2.81 -9.20
N ILE A 40 -8.70 2.49 -8.46
CA ILE A 40 -8.66 1.45 -7.47
C ILE A 40 -9.01 0.14 -8.16
N LEU A 41 -8.06 -0.79 -8.14
CA LEU A 41 -8.26 -2.11 -8.70
C LEU A 41 -9.32 -2.85 -7.87
N GLY A 42 -10.40 -3.27 -8.51
CA GLY A 42 -11.44 -4.12 -7.91
C GLY A 42 -11.00 -5.57 -7.71
N TRP A 43 -9.75 -5.90 -8.00
CA TRP A 43 -9.18 -7.24 -7.91
C TRP A 43 -7.79 -7.15 -7.27
N GLY A 44 -7.67 -7.58 -6.02
CA GLY A 44 -6.37 -7.79 -5.39
C GLY A 44 -5.83 -9.17 -5.75
N GLY A 45 -4.58 -9.34 -6.16
CA GLY A 45 -4.06 -10.62 -6.68
C GLY A 45 -4.49 -11.83 -5.86
N GLY A 46 -5.33 -12.69 -6.43
CA GLY A 46 -5.90 -13.84 -5.73
C GLY A 46 -5.05 -15.10 -5.87
N VAL A 47 -4.93 -15.86 -4.78
CA VAL A 47 -4.42 -17.23 -4.82
C VAL A 47 -5.47 -18.17 -5.45
N ASP A 48 -5.02 -19.17 -6.22
CA ASP A 48 -5.89 -20.18 -6.83
C ASP A 48 -6.83 -20.79 -5.76
N PRO A 49 -8.16 -20.82 -5.97
CA PRO A 49 -9.12 -21.44 -5.06
C PRO A 49 -8.77 -22.86 -4.62
N ARG A 50 -8.04 -23.63 -5.43
CA ARG A 50 -7.58 -24.98 -5.10
C ARG A 50 -6.58 -25.03 -3.94
N MET A 51 -5.91 -23.91 -3.61
CA MET A 51 -4.96 -23.83 -2.50
C MET A 51 -5.63 -23.45 -1.16
N LEU A 52 -6.93 -23.13 -1.15
CA LEU A 52 -7.69 -22.79 0.05
C LEU A 52 -7.54 -23.81 1.20
N PRO A 53 -7.65 -25.14 0.97
CA PRO A 53 -7.59 -26.11 2.05
C PRO A 53 -6.20 -26.17 2.71
N ILE A 54 -5.15 -26.00 1.91
CA ILE A 54 -3.75 -26.07 2.36
C ILE A 54 -3.41 -24.80 3.17
N LEU A 55 -3.85 -23.63 2.70
CA LEU A 55 -3.61 -22.36 3.38
C LEU A 55 -4.32 -22.28 4.74
N ALA A 56 -5.56 -22.77 4.81
CA ALA A 56 -6.27 -22.91 6.08
C ALA A 56 -5.57 -23.89 7.05
N ALA A 57 -5.02 -24.99 6.52
CA ALA A 57 -4.28 -25.97 7.31
C ALA A 57 -2.95 -25.44 7.88
N VAL A 58 -2.33 -24.43 7.26
CA VAL A 58 -1.12 -23.78 7.76
C VAL A 58 -1.39 -22.49 8.55
N GLY A 59 -2.64 -22.24 8.93
CA GLY A 59 -3.03 -21.11 9.77
C GLY A 59 -3.09 -19.76 9.05
N ILE A 60 -3.10 -19.75 7.71
CA ILE A 60 -3.36 -18.55 6.93
C ILE A 60 -4.88 -18.43 6.79
N ASP A 61 -5.48 -17.48 7.51
CA ASP A 61 -6.91 -17.21 7.46
C ASP A 61 -7.33 -16.87 6.01
N PRO A 62 -8.19 -17.67 5.36
CA PRO A 62 -8.67 -17.39 4.02
C PRO A 62 -9.62 -16.18 3.96
N ILE A 63 -10.07 -15.66 5.11
CA ILE A 63 -11.02 -14.56 5.23
C ILE A 63 -10.31 -13.32 5.79
N THR A 64 -9.73 -12.56 4.86
CA THR A 64 -9.35 -11.13 4.99
C THR A 64 -7.96 -10.84 5.56
N PRO A 65 -7.07 -10.24 4.74
CA PRO A 65 -7.06 -8.78 4.64
C PRO A 65 -7.49 -8.32 3.24
N ARG A 66 -8.17 -7.17 3.19
CA ARG A 66 -8.69 -6.56 1.96
C ARG A 66 -7.59 -6.48 0.90
N GLY A 67 -7.80 -7.13 -0.24
CA GLY A 67 -6.90 -7.07 -1.40
C GLY A 67 -5.99 -8.29 -1.64
N VAL A 68 -6.17 -9.40 -0.92
CA VAL A 68 -5.32 -10.61 -1.11
C VAL A 68 -6.02 -11.74 -1.90
N ARG A 69 -7.31 -11.59 -2.28
CA ARG A 69 -8.09 -12.70 -2.89
C ARG A 69 -9.11 -12.31 -3.97
N GLY A 70 -8.77 -11.37 -4.85
CA GLY A 70 -9.48 -11.16 -6.11
C GLY A 70 -10.97 -10.79 -5.97
N GLY A 71 -11.39 -10.41 -4.77
CA GLY A 71 -12.73 -9.90 -4.51
C GLY A 71 -12.71 -8.37 -4.56
N PRO A 72 -13.85 -7.74 -4.90
CA PRO A 72 -14.00 -6.30 -4.78
C PRO A 72 -13.66 -5.88 -3.34
N ILE A 73 -12.66 -5.01 -3.21
CA ILE A 73 -12.34 -4.38 -1.93
C ILE A 73 -13.46 -3.40 -1.63
N ASP A 74 -14.17 -3.61 -0.53
CA ASP A 74 -15.13 -2.61 -0.04
C ASP A 74 -14.35 -1.45 0.60
N ILE A 75 -14.41 -0.30 -0.08
CA ILE A 75 -13.67 0.91 0.27
C ILE A 75 -14.59 1.77 1.10
N PRO A 76 -14.27 2.00 2.39
CA PRO A 76 -15.13 2.81 3.21
C PRO A 76 -15.21 4.27 2.72
N ASP A 77 -16.39 4.88 2.79
CA ASP A 77 -16.62 6.27 2.38
C ASP A 77 -15.72 7.30 3.10
N TRP A 78 -15.19 6.93 4.28
CA TRP A 78 -14.26 7.78 5.04
C TRP A 78 -12.82 7.76 4.51
N TRP A 79 -12.48 6.91 3.53
CA TRP A 79 -11.17 6.91 2.85
C TRP A 79 -11.12 7.98 1.75
N GLN A 80 -10.99 9.24 2.18
CA GLN A 80 -11.07 10.39 1.28
C GLN A 80 -9.75 10.71 0.57
N TYR A 81 -8.61 10.32 1.14
CA TYR A 81 -7.27 10.72 0.68
C TYR A 81 -6.33 9.54 0.46
N ALA A 82 -5.52 9.63 -0.58
CA ALA A 82 -4.38 8.77 -0.83
C ALA A 82 -3.09 9.52 -0.46
N ILE A 83 -2.18 8.83 0.22
CA ILE A 83 -0.82 9.29 0.48
C ILE A 83 0.09 8.54 -0.47
N VAL A 84 0.80 9.28 -1.33
CA VAL A 84 1.72 8.72 -2.32
C VAL A 84 3.14 9.00 -1.86
N ILE A 85 3.94 7.94 -1.73
CA ILE A 85 5.34 8.02 -1.31
C ILE A 85 6.20 7.50 -2.46
N ALA A 86 7.15 8.31 -2.92
CA ALA A 86 8.14 7.89 -3.91
C ALA A 86 9.45 7.54 -3.20
N VAL A 87 9.94 6.33 -3.47
CA VAL A 87 11.23 5.82 -3.02
C VAL A 87 12.12 5.71 -4.27
N PRO A 88 13.21 6.49 -4.37
CA PRO A 88 14.08 6.43 -5.53
C PRO A 88 14.85 5.12 -5.56
N HIS A 89 15.05 4.60 -6.76
CA HIS A 89 16.02 3.54 -7.00
C HIS A 89 17.44 4.09 -6.96
N GLU A 90 18.41 3.22 -6.70
CA GLU A 90 19.82 3.55 -6.84
C GLU A 90 20.20 3.62 -8.33
N PRO A 91 20.77 4.74 -8.82
CA PRO A 91 21.05 4.93 -10.24
C PRO A 91 21.98 3.87 -10.84
N ASN A 92 23.05 3.52 -10.12
CA ASN A 92 24.05 2.55 -10.57
C ASN A 92 23.45 1.16 -10.80
N LEU A 93 22.43 0.79 -10.02
CA LEU A 93 21.74 -0.48 -10.16
C LEU A 93 20.80 -0.48 -11.36
N ILE A 94 20.14 0.65 -11.65
CA ILE A 94 19.32 0.78 -12.87
C ILE A 94 20.21 0.63 -14.12
N GLU A 95 21.40 1.23 -14.13
CA GLU A 95 22.33 1.13 -15.25
C GLU A 95 22.85 -0.30 -15.49
N ALA A 96 22.84 -1.14 -14.46
CA ALA A 96 23.21 -2.55 -14.54
C ALA A 96 22.05 -3.47 -15.01
N THR A 97 20.89 -2.90 -15.39
CA THR A 97 19.77 -3.66 -15.95
C THR A 97 20.10 -4.18 -17.36
N PRO A 98 19.66 -5.40 -17.72
CA PRO A 98 18.82 -6.31 -16.94
C PRO A 98 19.59 -7.34 -16.08
N LEU A 99 20.92 -7.31 -16.07
CA LEU A 99 21.74 -8.43 -15.60
C LEU A 99 21.94 -8.48 -14.07
N PHE A 100 22.07 -7.34 -13.39
CA PHE A 100 22.44 -7.29 -11.96
C PHE A 100 21.53 -6.42 -11.10
N TYR A 101 20.38 -6.00 -11.63
CA TYR A 101 19.42 -5.17 -10.92
C TYR A 101 18.40 -6.02 -10.17
N SER A 102 18.23 -5.75 -8.87
CA SER A 102 17.11 -6.27 -8.09
C SER A 102 16.17 -5.12 -7.70
N PRO A 103 14.93 -5.05 -8.25
CA PRO A 103 13.95 -4.04 -7.82
C PRO A 103 13.49 -4.25 -6.36
N PHE A 104 13.80 -5.41 -5.77
CA PHE A 104 13.35 -5.84 -4.44
C PHE A 104 13.74 -4.86 -3.32
N GLU A 105 14.88 -4.19 -3.45
CA GLU A 105 15.35 -3.25 -2.42
C GLU A 105 14.43 -2.04 -2.27
N ALA A 106 13.88 -1.51 -3.38
CA ALA A 106 12.93 -0.41 -3.32
C ALA A 106 11.59 -0.83 -2.71
N TYR A 107 11.13 -2.06 -2.97
CA TYR A 107 9.94 -2.61 -2.33
C TYR A 107 10.14 -2.77 -0.82
N THR A 108 11.29 -3.31 -0.40
CA THR A 108 11.60 -3.49 1.02
C THR A 108 11.70 -2.16 1.78
N ARG A 109 12.18 -1.08 1.14
CA ARG A 109 12.23 0.26 1.74
C ARG A 109 10.87 0.96 1.81
N SER A 110 9.87 0.47 1.07
CA SER A 110 8.54 1.06 0.99
C SER A 110 7.51 0.44 1.95
N GLY A 111 7.81 -0.75 2.50
CA GLY A 111 6.93 -1.49 3.44
C GLY A 111 7.21 -1.16 4.89
#